data_AF-A0A2J6XTU8-F1
#
_entry.id   AF-A0A2J6XTU8-F1
#
_cell.length_a   1.000
_cell.length_b   1.000
_cell.length_c   1.000
_cell.angle_alpha   90.00
_cell.angle_beta   90.00
_cell.angle_gamma   90.00
#
_symmetry.space_group_name_H-M   'P 1'
#
loop_
_entity.id
_entity.type
_entity.pdbx_description
1 polymer ?
#
loop_
_entity_poly.entity_id
_entity_poly.type
_entity_poly.pdbx_seq_one_letter_code
_entity_poly.pdbx_strand_id
1 'polypeptide(L)'
;MRDGFTLLEVLVVILILGILSAIALPLYFDAIHQAKRNAQLHNMKLIKEGLEIYKLKYKTYSQDAWAFTTYFLYNSEYFSETLICPYNNKPYQAIQWQPSYTNWDDIWNWVEASNNYQNIYYKLEESGNYALTYYSR
;
A
#
# COMPACT_ATOMS: atom_id res chain seq x y z
N MET A 1 6.33 56.95 0.48
CA MET A 1 5.10 56.57 1.18
C MET A 1 4.93 55.08 0.97
N ARG A 2 4.71 54.29 2.03
CA ARG A 2 4.52 52.83 1.91
C ARG A 2 3.05 52.60 1.68
N ASP A 3 2.67 52.14 0.49
CA ASP A 3 1.30 51.74 0.20
C ASP A 3 0.96 50.52 1.07
N GLY A 4 -0.04 50.69 1.92
CA GLY A 4 -0.58 49.62 2.76
C GLY A 4 -1.67 48.87 2.01
N PHE A 5 -1.65 47.54 2.10
CA PHE A 5 -2.71 46.68 1.57
C PHE A 5 -4.07 47.07 2.16
N THR A 6 -5.11 47.08 1.33
CA THR A 6 -6.47 47.36 1.82
C THR A 6 -7.10 46.10 2.42
N LEU A 7 -7.93 46.27 3.46
CA LEU A 7 -8.68 45.15 4.05
C LEU A 7 -9.58 44.46 3.01
N LEU A 8 -10.13 45.25 2.08
CA LEU A 8 -10.99 44.75 1.01
C LEU A 8 -10.23 43.85 0.03
N GLU A 9 -8.97 44.17 -0.29
CA GLU A 9 -8.10 43.33 -1.12
C GLU A 9 -7.88 41.96 -0.51
N VAL A 10 -7.56 41.90 0.79
CA VAL A 10 -7.38 40.61 1.45
C VAL A 10 -8.70 39.85 1.53
N LEU A 11 -9.83 40.53 1.73
CA LEU A 11 -11.16 39.94 1.81
C LEU A 11 -11.58 39.24 0.50
N VAL A 12 -11.45 39.91 -0.65
CA VAL A 12 -11.84 39.30 -1.94
C VAL A 12 -10.91 38.14 -2.31
N VAL A 13 -9.63 38.23 -1.95
CA VAL A 13 -8.65 37.16 -2.20
C VAL A 13 -9.01 35.90 -1.41
N ILE A 14 -9.28 36.00 -0.11
CA ILE A 14 -9.66 34.81 0.69
C ILE A 14 -11.02 34.24 0.27
N LEU A 15 -11.94 35.07 -0.23
CA LEU A 15 -13.22 34.63 -0.78
C LEU A 15 -13.01 33.75 -2.02
N ILE A 16 -12.21 34.23 -2.98
CA ILE A 16 -11.91 33.48 -4.20
C ILE A 16 -11.13 32.20 -3.86
N LEU A 17 -10.13 32.27 -2.97
CA LEU A 17 -9.39 31.10 -2.50
C LEU A 17 -10.29 30.08 -1.79
N GLY A 18 -11.31 30.53 -1.05
CA GLY A 18 -12.30 29.67 -0.41
C GLY A 18 -13.13 28.88 -1.43
N ILE A 19 -13.62 29.54 -2.48
CA ILE A 19 -14.40 28.89 -3.56
C ILE A 19 -13.54 27.87 -4.30
N LEU A 20 -12.31 28.23 -4.66
CA LEU A 20 -11.38 27.33 -5.34
C LEU A 20 -11.03 26.12 -4.44
N SER A 21 -10.76 26.34 -3.16
CA SER A 21 -10.40 25.28 -2.21
C SER A 21 -11.53 24.27 -2.02
N ALA A 22 -12.78 24.73 -1.99
CA ALA A 22 -13.95 23.86 -1.82
C ALA A 22 -14.07 22.80 -2.94
N ILE A 23 -13.68 23.14 -4.18
CA ILE A 23 -13.71 22.24 -5.34
C ILE A 23 -12.42 21.44 -5.44
N ALA A 24 -11.27 22.08 -5.19
CA ALA A 24 -9.96 21.47 -5.39
C ALA A 24 -9.65 20.36 -4.37
N LEU A 25 -10.05 20.51 -3.11
CA LEU A 25 -9.73 19.55 -2.05
C LEU A 25 -10.29 18.13 -2.26
N PRO A 26 -11.59 17.91 -2.52
CA PRO A 26 -12.10 16.56 -2.73
C PRO A 26 -11.44 15.87 -3.93
N LEU A 27 -11.28 16.61 -5.04
CA LEU A 27 -10.58 16.11 -6.23
C LEU A 27 -9.12 15.70 -5.93
N TYR A 28 -8.43 16.51 -5.13
CA TYR A 28 -7.06 16.23 -4.72
C TYR A 28 -6.96 14.97 -3.86
N PHE A 29 -7.84 14.79 -2.88
CA PHE A 29 -7.84 13.58 -2.06
C PHE A 29 -8.15 12.33 -2.89
N ASP A 30 -9.12 12.39 -3.80
CA ASP A 30 -9.44 11.29 -4.70
C ASP A 30 -8.25 10.91 -5.58
N ALA A 31 -7.54 11.89 -6.12
CA ALA A 31 -6.33 11.67 -6.92
C ALA A 31 -5.23 10.97 -6.11
N ILE A 32 -5.02 11.37 -4.85
CA ILE A 32 -4.08 10.68 -3.95
C ILE A 32 -4.51 9.23 -3.71
N HIS A 33 -5.78 8.99 -3.39
CA HIS A 33 -6.29 7.64 -3.15
C HIS A 33 -6.10 6.74 -4.37
N GLN A 34 -6.37 7.25 -5.58
CA GLN A 34 -6.12 6.53 -6.83
C GLN A 34 -4.63 6.25 -7.05
N ALA A 35 -3.76 7.24 -6.81
CA ALA A 35 -2.31 7.06 -6.91
C ALA A 35 -1.80 5.97 -5.95
N LYS A 36 -2.27 5.96 -4.70
CA LYS A 36 -1.93 4.92 -3.71
C LYS A 36 -2.40 3.53 -4.14
N ARG A 37 -3.63 3.40 -4.64
CA ARG A 37 -4.14 2.13 -5.18
C ARG A 37 -3.27 1.63 -6.34
N ASN A 38 -2.97 2.49 -7.30
CA ASN A 38 -2.18 2.13 -8.48
C ASN A 38 -0.74 1.72 -8.09
N ALA A 39 -0.11 2.45 -7.17
CA ALA A 39 1.21 2.12 -6.65
C ALA A 39 1.21 0.76 -5.94
N GLN A 40 0.19 0.46 -5.13
CA GLN A 40 0.10 -0.84 -4.47
C GLN A 40 -0.12 -1.99 -5.47
N LEU A 41 -0.98 -1.80 -6.47
CA LEU A 41 -1.19 -2.80 -7.52
C LEU A 41 0.11 -3.08 -8.29
N HIS A 42 0.88 -2.02 -8.57
CA HIS A 42 2.19 -2.15 -9.19
C HIS A 42 3.17 -2.93 -8.32
N ASN A 43 3.32 -2.56 -7.04
CA ASN A 43 4.16 -3.28 -6.08
C ASN A 43 3.77 -4.77 -6.00
N MET A 44 2.48 -5.07 -5.99
CA MET A 44 2.02 -6.44 -5.91
C MET A 44 2.30 -7.25 -7.18
N LYS A 45 2.28 -6.60 -8.35
CA LYS A 45 2.71 -7.22 -9.61
C LYS A 45 4.21 -7.57 -9.55
N LEU A 46 5.05 -6.65 -9.09
CA LEU A 46 6.48 -6.90 -8.89
C LEU A 46 6.74 -8.07 -7.93
N ILE A 47 5.99 -8.13 -6.83
CA ILE A 47 6.07 -9.24 -5.86
C ILE A 47 5.71 -10.58 -6.52
N LYS A 48 4.65 -10.64 -7.32
CA LYS A 48 4.28 -11.86 -8.04
C LYS A 48 5.35 -12.28 -9.04
N GLU A 49 5.89 -11.34 -9.82
CA GLU A 49 6.95 -11.61 -10.79
C GLU A 49 8.23 -12.13 -10.08
N GLY A 50 8.60 -11.50 -8.96
CA GLY A 50 9.71 -11.95 -8.13
C GLY A 50 9.50 -13.36 -7.57
N LEU A 51 8.27 -13.72 -7.18
CA LEU A 51 7.96 -15.06 -6.67
C LEU A 51 8.12 -16.14 -7.74
N GLU A 52 7.78 -15.84 -9.00
CA GLU A 52 8.03 -16.78 -10.09
C GLU A 52 9.53 -17.02 -10.30
N ILE A 53 10.35 -15.96 -10.22
CA ILE A 53 11.82 -16.09 -10.26
C ILE A 53 12.32 -16.92 -9.07
N TYR A 54 11.82 -16.64 -7.86
CA TYR A 54 12.16 -17.40 -6.65
C TYR A 54 11.87 -18.89 -6.82
N LYS A 55 10.69 -19.24 -7.35
CA LYS A 55 10.30 -20.62 -7.63
C LYS A 55 11.21 -21.29 -8.66
N LEU A 56 11.61 -20.58 -9.71
CA LEU A 56 12.52 -21.13 -10.72
C LEU A 56 13.86 -21.54 -10.11
N LYS A 57 14.37 -20.74 -9.16
CA LYS A 57 15.62 -20.96 -8.43
C LYS A 57 15.52 -22.09 -7.41
N TYR A 58 14.54 -22.03 -6.52
CA TYR A 58 14.43 -22.96 -5.38
C TYR A 58 13.49 -24.15 -5.60
N LYS A 59 12.81 -24.21 -6.75
CA LYS A 59 11.78 -25.21 -7.10
C LYS A 59 10.55 -25.22 -6.19
N THR A 60 10.48 -24.27 -5.25
CA THR A 60 9.36 -24.06 -4.32
C THR A 60 9.22 -22.57 -4.02
N TYR A 61 8.05 -22.16 -3.54
CA TYR A 61 7.88 -20.88 -2.86
C TYR A 61 8.31 -21.00 -1.38
N SER A 62 8.38 -19.86 -0.70
CA SER A 62 8.72 -19.79 0.73
C SER A 62 7.76 -20.63 1.58
N GLN A 63 8.28 -21.39 2.54
CA GLN A 63 7.43 -22.28 3.36
C GLN A 63 6.61 -21.52 4.41
N ASP A 64 7.19 -20.45 4.93
CA ASP A 64 6.57 -19.62 5.97
C ASP A 64 6.68 -18.13 5.63
N ALA A 65 5.88 -17.34 6.35
CA ALA A 65 5.77 -15.89 6.14
C ALA A 65 7.03 -15.12 6.58
N TRP A 66 7.75 -15.62 7.57
CA TRP A 66 9.00 -14.99 8.01
C TRP A 66 10.10 -15.16 6.97
N ALA A 67 10.27 -16.37 6.44
CA ALA A 67 11.18 -16.66 5.34
C ALA A 67 10.81 -15.87 4.07
N PHE A 68 9.51 -15.70 3.79
CA PHE A 68 9.03 -14.90 2.68
C PHE A 68 9.48 -13.44 2.83
N THR A 69 9.35 -12.89 4.04
CA THR A 69 9.76 -11.51 4.31
C THR A 69 11.28 -11.35 4.22
N THR A 70 12.02 -12.24 4.88
CA THR A 70 13.47 -12.08 5.05
C THR A 70 14.26 -12.46 3.81
N TYR A 71 13.95 -13.60 3.20
CA TYR A 71 14.75 -14.16 2.10
C TYR A 71 14.23 -13.81 0.70
N PHE A 72 13.01 -13.28 0.61
CA PHE A 72 12.42 -12.87 -0.65
C PHE A 72 12.14 -11.34 -0.69
N LEU A 73 11.26 -10.80 0.17
CA LEU A 73 10.88 -9.37 0.08
C LEU A 73 12.05 -8.41 0.35
N TYR A 74 12.94 -8.75 1.29
CA TYR A 74 14.07 -7.88 1.66
C TYR A 74 15.40 -8.31 1.01
N ASN A 75 15.34 -9.22 0.06
CA ASN A 75 16.52 -9.72 -0.60
C ASN A 75 16.81 -8.91 -1.88
N SER A 76 18.02 -8.34 -1.93
CA SER A 76 18.49 -7.49 -3.03
C SER A 76 18.65 -8.23 -4.36
N GLU A 77 18.60 -9.56 -4.35
CA GLU A 77 18.57 -10.38 -5.56
C GLU A 77 17.25 -10.23 -6.34
N TYR A 78 16.13 -10.00 -5.65
CA TYR A 78 14.81 -9.88 -6.27
C TYR A 78 14.36 -8.43 -6.43
N PHE A 79 14.72 -7.57 -5.48
CA PHE A 79 14.32 -6.17 -5.48
C PHE A 79 15.53 -5.27 -5.23
N SER A 80 15.81 -4.35 -6.15
CA SER A 80 16.92 -3.39 -5.98
C SER A 80 16.72 -2.45 -4.80
N GLU A 81 15.46 -2.23 -4.41
CA GLU A 81 15.06 -1.43 -3.26
C GLU A 81 13.93 -2.12 -2.50
N THR A 82 13.85 -1.87 -1.19
CA THR A 82 12.75 -2.40 -0.38
C THR A 82 11.43 -1.79 -0.83
N LEU A 83 10.47 -2.65 -1.19
CA LEU A 83 9.14 -2.21 -1.56
C LEU A 83 8.41 -1.62 -0.34
N ILE A 84 7.89 -0.41 -0.50
CA ILE A 84 7.17 0.33 0.55
C ILE A 84 5.67 0.41 0.23
N CYS A 85 4.84 0.21 1.24
CA CYS A 85 3.39 0.34 1.12
C CYS A 85 2.95 1.81 1.01
N PRO A 86 2.20 2.21 -0.02
CA PRO A 86 1.83 3.61 -0.26
C PRO A 86 0.80 4.16 0.73
N TYR A 87 0.15 3.30 1.52
CA TYR A 87 -0.87 3.71 2.49
C TYR A 87 -0.29 4.18 3.81
N ASN A 88 0.78 3.55 4.27
CA ASN A 88 1.35 3.80 5.59
C ASN A 88 2.88 3.93 5.62
N ASN A 89 3.53 3.96 4.46
CA ASN A 89 4.97 4.16 4.30
C ASN A 89 5.83 3.15 5.09
N LYS A 90 5.33 1.93 5.30
CA LYS A 90 6.06 0.83 5.93
C LYS A 90 6.50 -0.19 4.87
N PRO A 91 7.64 -0.88 5.07
CA PRO A 91 8.05 -1.96 4.17
C PRO A 91 7.05 -3.12 4.23
N TYR A 92 6.83 -3.78 3.10
CA TYR A 92 5.93 -4.95 3.06
C TYR A 92 6.49 -6.09 3.92
N GLN A 93 5.59 -6.76 4.62
CA GLN A 93 5.91 -7.99 5.36
C GLN A 93 4.83 -9.03 5.10
N ALA A 94 5.23 -10.29 5.02
CA ALA A 94 4.29 -11.38 4.96
C ALA A 94 3.85 -11.78 6.36
N ILE A 95 2.56 -12.08 6.48
CA ILE A 95 1.94 -12.68 7.65
C ILE A 95 1.31 -13.98 7.19
N GLN A 96 1.49 -15.04 7.99
CA GLN A 96 0.86 -16.30 7.68
C GLN A 96 -0.65 -16.18 7.82
N TRP A 97 -1.39 -16.68 6.82
CA TRP A 97 -2.84 -16.73 6.92
C TRP A 97 -3.26 -17.55 8.14
N GLN A 98 -4.09 -16.96 9.02
CA GLN A 98 -4.60 -17.63 10.22
C GLN A 98 -6.02 -18.16 9.98
N PRO A 99 -6.36 -19.39 10.43
CA PRO A 99 -7.70 -19.97 10.27
C PRO A 99 -8.81 -19.25 11.04
N SER A 100 -8.46 -18.42 12.03
CA SER A 100 -9.42 -17.68 12.86
C SER A 100 -10.15 -16.56 12.12
N TYR A 101 -9.72 -16.20 10.91
CA TYR A 101 -10.40 -15.21 10.10
C TYR A 101 -11.54 -15.85 9.30
N THR A 102 -12.76 -15.68 9.80
CA THR A 102 -13.99 -16.20 9.18
C THR A 102 -14.51 -15.33 8.03
N ASN A 103 -14.13 -14.05 7.95
CA ASN A 103 -14.52 -13.12 6.89
C ASN A 103 -13.36 -12.16 6.54
N TRP A 104 -13.21 -11.83 5.25
CA TRP A 104 -12.27 -10.83 4.77
C TRP A 104 -12.59 -9.42 5.26
N ASP A 105 -13.88 -9.08 5.48
CA ASP A 105 -14.27 -7.77 5.99
C ASP A 105 -13.70 -7.50 7.39
N ASP A 106 -13.67 -8.52 8.26
CA ASP A 106 -13.11 -8.40 9.60
C ASP A 106 -11.59 -8.15 9.56
N ILE A 107 -10.90 -8.80 8.61
CA ILE A 107 -9.47 -8.57 8.36
C ILE A 107 -9.25 -7.13 7.92
N TRP A 108 -10.02 -6.63 6.95
CA TRP A 108 -9.83 -5.28 6.42
C TRP A 108 -10.15 -4.22 7.46
N ASN A 109 -11.22 -4.39 8.24
CA ASN A 109 -11.53 -3.51 9.35
C ASN A 109 -10.38 -3.48 10.38
N TRP A 110 -9.77 -4.62 10.69
CA TRP A 110 -8.61 -4.67 11.58
C TRP A 110 -7.37 -4.01 10.98
N VAL A 111 -7.11 -4.21 9.68
CA VAL A 111 -5.99 -3.58 8.96
C VAL A 111 -6.14 -2.06 8.96
N GLU A 112 -7.34 -1.56 8.69
CA GLU A 112 -7.68 -0.13 8.71
C GLU A 112 -7.50 0.43 10.14
N ALA A 113 -8.06 -0.22 11.16
CA ALA A 113 -7.97 0.21 12.56
C ALA A 113 -6.53 0.18 13.10
N SER A 114 -5.73 -0.78 12.67
CA SER A 114 -4.35 -0.98 13.15
C SER A 114 -3.29 -0.28 12.29
N ASN A 115 -3.68 0.38 11.20
CA ASN A 115 -2.77 0.98 10.22
C ASN A 115 -1.70 0.00 9.69
N ASN A 116 -2.17 -1.20 9.31
CA ASN A 116 -1.35 -2.37 8.97
C ASN A 116 -1.42 -2.76 7.48
N TYR A 117 -1.59 -1.77 6.60
CA TYR A 117 -1.75 -1.94 5.15
C TYR A 117 -0.56 -2.62 4.44
N GLN A 118 0.61 -2.67 5.07
CA GLN A 118 1.81 -3.31 4.53
C GLN A 118 1.81 -4.84 4.65
N ASN A 119 0.84 -5.40 5.35
CA ASN A 119 0.78 -6.83 5.59
C ASN A 119 0.27 -7.57 4.35
N ILE A 120 1.01 -8.59 3.95
CA ILE A 120 0.66 -9.51 2.88
C ILE A 120 0.31 -10.85 3.52
N TYR A 121 -0.92 -11.30 3.35
CA TYR A 121 -1.38 -12.58 3.86
C TYR A 121 -0.93 -13.68 2.91
N TYR A 122 -0.03 -14.53 3.38
CA TYR A 122 0.61 -15.58 2.60
C TYR A 122 0.22 -16.96 3.12
N LYS A 123 -0.06 -17.88 2.20
CA LYS A 123 -0.31 -19.29 2.48
C LYS A 123 0.31 -20.13 1.38
N LEU A 124 1.18 -21.08 1.76
CA LEU A 124 1.61 -22.14 0.87
C LEU A 124 0.59 -23.28 0.93
N GLU A 125 0.19 -23.79 -0.23
CA GLU A 125 -0.66 -24.97 -0.34
C GLU A 125 0.18 -26.24 -0.46
N GLU A 126 -0.38 -27.37 -0.01
CA GLU A 126 0.26 -28.69 -0.15
C GLU A 126 0.51 -29.08 -1.62
N SER A 127 -0.24 -28.47 -2.56
CA SER A 127 -0.08 -28.60 -4.00
C SER A 127 1.21 -27.98 -4.55
N GLY A 128 1.97 -27.22 -3.72
CA GLY A 128 3.11 -26.42 -4.15
C GLY A 128 2.72 -25.08 -4.79
N ASN A 129 1.43 -24.74 -4.79
CA ASN A 129 0.93 -23.40 -5.15
C ASN A 129 0.94 -22.48 -3.92
N TYR A 130 0.81 -21.18 -4.15
CA TYR A 130 0.68 -20.19 -3.08
C TYR A 130 -0.59 -19.36 -3.26
N ALA A 131 -1.16 -18.95 -2.13
CA ALA A 131 -2.18 -17.94 -2.05
C ALA A 131 -1.60 -16.69 -1.40
N LEU A 132 -1.88 -15.54 -2.02
CA LEU A 132 -1.43 -14.23 -1.56
C LEU A 132 -2.60 -13.27 -1.58
N THR A 133 -2.89 -12.66 -0.43
CA THR A 133 -3.93 -11.64 -0.27
C THR A 133 -3.38 -10.39 0.39
N TYR A 134 -3.91 -9.23 0.01
CA TYR A 134 -3.48 -7.91 0.48
C TYR A 134 -4.66 -6.96 0.52
N TYR A 135 -4.52 -5.88 1.30
CA TYR A 135 -5.58 -4.88 1.44
C TYR A 135 -5.90 -4.23 0.09
N SER A 136 -7.16 -4.26 -0.36
CA SER A 136 -7.54 -3.83 -1.70
C SER A 136 -8.80 -2.95 -1.76
N ARG A 137 -9.30 -2.52 -0.60
CA ARG A 137 -10.49 -1.68 -0.47
C ARG A 137 -10.20 -0.21 -0.73
#